data_AF-K5BCA0-F1
#
_entry.id   AF-K5BCA0-F1
#
_cell.length_a   1.000
_cell.length_b   1.000
_cell.length_c   1.000
_cell.angle_alpha   90.00
_cell.angle_beta   90.00
_cell.angle_gamma   90.00
#
_symmetry.space_group_name_H-M   'P 1'
#
loop_
_entity.id
_entity.type
_entity.pdbx_description
1 polymer ?
#
loop_
_entity_poly.entity_id
_entity_poly.type
_entity_poly.pdbx_seq_one_letter_code
_entity_poly.pdbx_strand_id
1 'polypeptide(L)'
;MKFDDVIDLLDRSVGGADAYVGSHGAFWRGVTRERFLEMKVGGRKLVTPGDGANSNLVLSLRGQPPFGSDLDEPPAGALLPRMPAYLDPLSEDEIRLIEQWIDDGCP
;
A
#
# COMPACT_ATOMS: atom_id res chain seq x y z
N MET A 1 -6.11 -0.44 -14.76
CA MET A 1 -5.24 0.59 -14.14
C MET A 1 -3.82 0.36 -14.64
N LYS A 2 -3.01 1.42 -14.80
CA LYS A 2 -1.57 1.30 -15.06
C LYS A 2 -0.78 1.55 -13.78
N PHE A 3 0.50 1.18 -13.78
CA PHE A 3 1.38 1.45 -12.64
C PHE A 3 1.37 2.91 -12.15
N ASP A 4 1.37 3.90 -13.06
CA ASP A 4 1.36 5.32 -12.67
C ASP A 4 0.09 5.71 -11.89
N ASP A 5 -1.06 5.11 -12.20
CA ASP A 5 -2.31 5.37 -11.45
C ASP A 5 -2.20 4.86 -9.99
N VAL A 6 -1.44 3.77 -9.76
CA VAL A 6 -1.17 3.24 -8.41
C VAL A 6 -0.28 4.23 -7.65
N ILE A 7 0.74 4.78 -8.31
CA ILE A 7 1.61 5.81 -7.75
C ILE A 7 0.80 7.05 -7.35
N ASP A 8 -0.08 7.51 -8.23
CA ASP A 8 -0.93 8.67 -7.97
C ASP A 8 -1.86 8.44 -6.77
N LEU A 9 -2.42 7.23 -6.62
CA LEU A 9 -3.23 6.85 -5.45
C LEU A 9 -2.42 6.91 -4.15
N LEU A 10 -1.20 6.35 -4.15
CA LEU A 10 -0.33 6.37 -2.99
C LEU A 10 0.13 7.79 -2.64
N ASP A 11 0.42 8.62 -3.63
CA ASP A 11 0.78 10.01 -3.39
C ASP A 11 -0.37 10.83 -2.82
N ARG A 12 -1.58 10.69 -3.37
CA ARG A 12 -2.77 11.35 -2.81
C ARG A 12 -3.02 10.96 -1.36
N SER A 13 -2.73 9.71 -0.99
CA SER A 13 -2.91 9.23 0.39
C SER A 13 -2.00 9.92 1.42
N VAL A 14 -0.86 10.46 0.99
CA VAL A 14 0.12 11.10 1.88
C VAL A 14 0.15 12.62 1.75
N GLY A 15 -0.80 13.22 1.01
CA GLY A 15 -0.86 14.67 0.80
C GLY A 15 -0.20 15.16 -0.50
N GLY A 16 0.07 14.28 -1.45
CA GLY A 16 0.57 14.59 -2.79
C GLY A 16 2.01 14.13 -3.05
N ALA A 17 2.45 14.30 -4.31
CA ALA A 17 3.72 13.79 -4.83
C ALA A 17 4.98 14.38 -4.13
N ASP A 18 4.86 15.56 -3.53
CA ASP A 18 5.96 16.23 -2.84
C ASP A 18 5.89 16.09 -1.30
N ALA A 19 4.86 15.42 -0.77
CA ALA A 19 4.68 15.29 0.66
C ALA A 19 5.77 14.40 1.29
N TYR A 20 6.25 14.79 2.48
CA TYR A 20 7.23 14.01 3.23
C TYR A 20 6.59 12.75 3.83
N VAL A 21 7.28 11.60 3.70
CA VAL A 21 6.85 10.30 4.26
C VAL A 21 7.95 9.78 5.18
N GLY A 22 7.64 9.59 6.46
CA GLY A 22 8.64 9.28 7.48
C GLY A 22 9.12 7.83 7.53
N SER A 23 8.25 6.88 7.93
CA SER A 23 8.65 5.57 8.45
C SER A 23 9.58 4.75 7.54
N HIS A 24 9.34 4.76 6.24
CA HIS A 24 10.13 4.03 5.25
C HIS A 24 10.34 4.85 3.96
N GLY A 25 10.08 6.16 4.01
CA GLY A 25 10.03 7.00 2.82
C GLY A 25 8.88 6.65 1.87
N ALA A 26 8.72 7.45 0.82
CA ALA A 26 7.80 7.16 -0.28
C ALA A 26 8.45 6.15 -1.24
N PHE A 27 8.54 4.88 -0.84
CA PHE A 27 9.26 3.81 -1.56
C PHE A 27 8.80 3.62 -3.01
N TRP A 28 7.60 4.10 -3.34
CA TRP A 28 6.99 4.00 -4.65
C TRP A 28 7.42 5.10 -5.63
N ARG A 29 8.04 6.19 -5.16
CA ARG A 29 8.46 7.30 -6.02
C ARG A 29 9.76 6.98 -6.75
N GLY A 30 9.81 7.36 -8.04
CA GLY A 30 11.02 7.27 -8.86
C GLY A 30 11.49 5.84 -9.17
N VAL A 31 10.63 4.84 -9.00
CA VAL A 31 10.94 3.44 -9.31
C VAL A 31 10.15 2.94 -10.51
N THR A 32 10.69 1.95 -11.20
CA THR A 32 9.95 1.26 -12.26
C THR A 32 8.94 0.28 -11.67
N ARG A 33 7.94 -0.09 -12.48
CA ARG A 33 6.98 -1.15 -12.14
C ARG A 33 7.68 -2.43 -11.73
N GLU A 34 8.66 -2.88 -12.51
CA GLU A 34 9.42 -4.11 -12.26
C GLU A 34 10.12 -4.02 -10.90
N ARG A 35 10.76 -2.88 -10.61
CA ARG A 35 11.42 -2.67 -9.33
C ARG A 35 10.41 -2.71 -8.18
N PHE A 36 9.25 -2.09 -8.34
CA PHE A 36 8.16 -2.09 -7.35
C PHE A 36 7.67 -3.51 -7.02
N LEU A 37 7.50 -4.36 -8.04
CA LEU A 37 7.07 -5.76 -7.87
C LEU A 37 8.11 -6.64 -7.17
N GLU A 38 9.40 -6.29 -7.26
CA GLU A 38 10.49 -6.98 -6.56
C GLU A 38 10.71 -6.48 -5.11
N MET A 39 10.05 -5.38 -4.72
CA MET A 39 10.35 -4.73 -3.44
C MET A 39 9.98 -5.58 -2.24
N LYS A 40 10.79 -5.39 -1.19
CA LYS A 40 10.42 -5.71 0.17
C LYS A 40 10.41 -4.44 1.02
N VAL A 41 9.30 -4.17 1.70
CA VAL A 41 9.17 -3.06 2.65
C VAL A 41 9.03 -3.67 4.05
N GLY A 42 9.87 -3.24 4.99
CA GLY A 42 9.96 -3.88 6.32
C GLY A 42 10.24 -5.39 6.25
N GLY A 43 11.00 -5.84 5.23
CA GLY A 43 11.34 -7.25 5.01
C GLY A 43 10.25 -8.11 4.35
N ARG A 44 9.05 -7.55 4.09
CA ARG A 44 7.90 -8.26 3.52
C ARG A 44 7.74 -7.95 2.03
N LYS A 45 7.44 -8.96 1.21
CA LYS A 45 7.17 -8.76 -0.23
C LYS A 45 5.98 -7.82 -0.39
N LEU A 46 6.17 -6.72 -1.13
CA LEU A 46 5.17 -5.66 -1.22
C LEU A 46 3.91 -6.11 -1.97
N VAL A 47 4.09 -6.67 -3.17
CA VAL A 47 3.02 -7.13 -4.06
C VAL A 47 3.26 -8.59 -4.45
N THR A 48 2.21 -9.39 -4.47
CA THR A 48 2.17 -10.72 -5.08
C THR A 48 1.24 -10.66 -6.28
N PRO A 49 1.77 -10.57 -7.52
CA PRO A 49 0.95 -10.51 -8.72
C PRO A 49 -0.04 -11.68 -8.80
N GLY A 50 -1.30 -11.40 -9.12
CA GLY A 50 -2.39 -12.37 -9.12
C GLY A 50 -2.99 -12.70 -7.75
N ASP A 51 -2.52 -12.06 -6.67
CA ASP A 51 -3.02 -12.24 -5.30
C ASP A 51 -3.08 -10.89 -4.58
N GLY A 52 -4.00 -10.03 -5.02
CA GLY A 52 -4.22 -8.69 -4.50
C GLY A 52 -4.65 -8.70 -3.05
N ALA A 53 -5.64 -9.53 -2.71
CA ALA A 53 -6.20 -9.64 -1.36
C ALA A 53 -5.13 -9.94 -0.28
N ASN A 54 -4.11 -10.75 -0.60
CA ASN A 54 -3.04 -11.10 0.35
C ASN A 54 -1.72 -10.34 0.11
N SER A 55 -1.69 -9.38 -0.82
CA SER A 55 -0.52 -8.52 -1.03
C SER A 55 -0.34 -7.54 0.13
N ASN A 56 0.88 -7.41 0.65
CA ASN A 56 1.14 -6.56 1.81
C ASN A 56 0.78 -5.08 1.57
N LEU A 57 0.83 -4.60 0.32
CA LEU A 57 0.33 -3.28 -0.04
C LEU A 57 -1.17 -3.12 0.27
N VAL A 58 -2.00 -4.08 -0.11
CA VAL A 58 -3.46 -4.02 0.12
C VAL A 58 -3.77 -4.20 1.61
N LEU A 59 -3.11 -5.16 2.26
CA LEU A 59 -3.27 -5.39 3.69
C LEU A 59 -2.88 -4.15 4.51
N SER A 60 -1.80 -3.46 4.13
CA SER A 60 -1.38 -2.23 4.82
C SER A 60 -2.34 -1.08 4.61
N LEU A 61 -2.90 -0.92 3.40
CA LEU A 61 -3.89 0.12 3.12
C LEU A 61 -5.22 -0.11 3.85
N ARG A 62 -5.66 -1.37 3.97
CA ARG A 62 -6.88 -1.73 4.71
C ARG A 62 -6.70 -1.75 6.23
N GLY A 63 -5.46 -1.81 6.72
CA GLY A 63 -5.18 -2.02 8.13
C GLY A 63 -5.54 -3.44 8.59
N GLN A 64 -5.29 -4.44 7.74
CA GLN A 64 -5.46 -5.85 8.05
C GLN A 64 -4.15 -6.47 8.55
N PRO A 65 -4.18 -7.51 9.41
CA PRO A 65 -2.98 -8.11 9.98
C PRO A 65 -1.91 -8.44 8.91
N PRO A 66 -0.64 -8.09 9.14
CA PRO A 66 -0.06 -7.58 10.38
C PRO A 66 -0.13 -6.05 10.57
N PHE A 67 -0.95 -5.34 9.79
CA PHE A 67 -1.13 -3.88 9.84
C PHE A 67 -2.40 -3.48 10.62
N GLY A 68 -2.54 -2.20 10.93
CA GLY A 68 -3.68 -1.63 11.67
C GLY A 68 -3.48 -1.51 13.19
N SER A 69 -2.23 -1.51 13.68
CA SER A 69 -1.95 -1.36 15.12
C SER A 69 -2.31 0.02 15.69
N ASP A 70 -2.54 1.00 14.82
CA ASP A 70 -2.89 2.39 15.10
C ASP A 70 -4.39 2.68 14.96
N LEU A 71 -5.23 1.67 14.71
CA LEU A 71 -6.69 1.81 14.69
C LEU A 71 -7.25 1.85 16.13
N ASP A 72 -8.44 2.44 16.31
CA ASP A 72 -9.13 2.48 17.61
C ASP A 72 -9.38 1.07 18.18
N GLU A 73 -9.69 0.12 17.28
CA GLU A 73 -9.84 -1.30 17.57
C GLU A 73 -8.86 -2.11 16.69
N PRO A 74 -7.59 -2.28 17.11
CA PRO A 74 -6.61 -3.00 16.32
C PRO A 74 -7.00 -4.47 16.10
N PRO A 75 -6.92 -5.00 14.86
CA PRO A 75 -7.22 -6.39 14.62
C PRO A 75 -6.16 -7.31 15.28
N ALA A 76 -6.58 -8.51 15.68
CA ALA A 76 -5.68 -9.47 16.29
C ALA A 76 -4.49 -9.79 15.36
N GLY A 77 -3.26 -9.66 15.88
CA GLY A 77 -2.03 -9.85 15.11
C GLY A 77 -1.54 -8.61 14.35
N ALA A 78 -2.21 -7.47 14.47
CA ALA A 78 -1.68 -6.19 14.01
C ALA A 78 -0.51 -5.75 14.88
N LEU A 79 0.65 -5.55 14.25
CA LEU A 79 1.90 -5.12 14.90
C LEU A 79 2.48 -3.86 14.24
N LEU A 80 1.92 -3.45 13.10
CA LEU A 80 2.37 -2.34 12.28
C LEU A 80 1.21 -1.38 12.07
N PRO A 81 1.45 -0.07 11.92
CA PRO A 81 0.39 0.88 11.60
C PRO A 81 -0.19 0.59 10.20
N ARG A 82 -1.44 0.99 9.99
CA ARG A 82 -2.06 1.09 8.66
C ARG A 82 -1.31 2.11 7.81
N MET A 83 -1.36 1.95 6.49
CA MET A 83 -0.93 2.98 5.54
C MET A 83 -2.14 3.76 5.01
N PRO A 84 -2.05 5.09 4.87
CA PRO A 84 -1.00 5.95 5.42
C PRO A 84 -1.10 6.03 6.96
N ALA A 85 0.06 6.04 7.64
CA ALA A 85 0.09 6.04 9.10
C ALA A 85 -0.35 7.40 9.65
N TYR A 86 -1.31 7.40 10.59
CA TYR A 86 -1.84 8.61 11.23
C TYR A 86 -2.43 9.67 10.27
N LEU A 87 -2.81 9.25 9.07
CA LEU A 87 -3.50 10.07 8.08
C LEU A 87 -4.83 9.41 7.69
N ASP A 88 -5.66 10.16 6.97
CA ASP A 88 -6.91 9.62 6.42
C ASP A 88 -6.62 8.44 5.50
N PRO A 89 -7.35 7.31 5.65
CA PRO A 89 -7.18 6.17 4.78
C PRO A 89 -7.65 6.48 3.36
N LEU A 90 -7.13 5.70 2.40
CA LEU A 90 -7.79 5.63 1.09
C LEU A 90 -9.21 5.09 1.26
N SER A 91 -10.09 5.47 0.36
CA SER A 91 -11.41 4.86 0.29
C SER A 91 -11.32 3.39 -0.09
N GLU A 92 -12.29 2.59 0.33
CA GLU A 92 -12.33 1.16 -0.02
C GLU A 92 -12.39 0.94 -1.54
N ASP A 93 -13.06 1.82 -2.29
CA ASP A 93 -13.11 1.73 -3.76
C ASP A 93 -11.73 1.97 -4.40
N GLU A 94 -10.96 2.92 -3.87
CA GLU A 94 -9.58 3.17 -4.31
C GLU A 94 -8.66 1.99 -4.01
N ILE A 95 -8.82 1.37 -2.83
CA ILE A 95 -8.07 0.16 -2.48
C ILE A 95 -8.44 -1.00 -3.41
N ARG A 96 -9.72 -1.16 -3.76
CA ARG A 96 -10.17 -2.18 -4.73
C ARG A 96 -9.58 -1.99 -6.11
N LEU A 97 -9.34 -0.75 -6.55
CA LEU A 97 -8.65 -0.51 -7.81
C LEU A 97 -7.19 -1.00 -7.78
N ILE A 98 -6.49 -0.81 -6.67
CA ILE A 98 -5.12 -1.32 -6.46
C ILE A 98 -5.14 -2.86 -6.38
N GLU A 99 -6.08 -3.43 -5.64
CA GLU A 99 -6.25 -4.88 -5.54
C GLU A 99 -6.51 -5.50 -6.92
N GLN A 100 -7.45 -4.96 -7.69
CA GLN A 100 -7.74 -5.44 -9.04
C GLN A 100 -6.52 -5.29 -9.97
N TRP A 101 -5.77 -4.19 -9.87
CA TRP A 101 -4.52 -4.04 -10.63
C TRP A 101 -3.52 -5.16 -10.29
N ILE A 102 -3.40 -5.56 -9.02
CA ILE A 102 -2.55 -6.67 -8.63
C ILE A 102 -3.08 -8.00 -9.18
N ASP A 103 -4.39 -8.24 -9.07
CA ASP A 103 -5.06 -9.45 -9.56
C ASP A 103 -4.91 -9.61 -11.08
N ASP A 104 -4.93 -8.50 -11.83
CA ASP A 104 -4.73 -8.46 -13.28
C ASP A 104 -3.26 -8.74 -13.69
N GLY A 105 -2.37 -9.07 -12.75
CA GLY A 105 -0.96 -9.31 -13.01
C GLY A 105 -0.11 -8.03 -13.08
N CYS A 106 -0.62 -6.96 -12.48
CA CYS A 106 0.05 -5.65 -12.37
C CYS A 106 0.32 -4.97 -13.73
N PRO A 107 -0.63 -4.86 -14.67
CA PRO A 107 -0.36 -4.37 -16.03
C PRO A 107 0.14 -2.91 -16.12
#